data_AF-A0A1G5RY74-F1
#
_entry.id   AF-A0A1G5RY74-F1
#
_cell.length_a   1.000
_cell.length_b   1.000
_cell.length_c   1.000
_cell.angle_alpha   90.00
_cell.angle_beta   90.00
_cell.angle_gamma   90.00
#
_symmetry.space_group_name_H-M   'P 1'
#
loop_
_entity.id
_entity.type
_entity.pdbx_description
1 polymer ?
#
loop_
_entity_poly.entity_id
_entity_poly.type
_entity_poly.pdbx_seq_one_letter_code
_entity_poly.pdbx_strand_id
1 'polypeptide(L)'
;MEKGIVQVYYGTGQGKSAAALGQAIRNASQGRTTTIIQFLKSETNTEYLSKLEPEIKLFRFERSKESFAELTDEQKQEEILNIQNGLNYAKKVLGTGESDLVILDEILGVVDEGIVSEQDILCALEGRSYSTNVILTGLNITRGIFEIADSVLNLKPEK
;
A
#
# COMPACT_ATOMS: atom_id res chain seq x y z
N MET A 1 -15.55 19.44 -2.13
CA MET A 1 -14.46 18.44 -2.10
C MET A 1 -14.87 17.31 -3.01
N GLU A 2 -13.96 16.86 -3.89
CA GLU A 2 -14.23 15.72 -4.77
C GLU A 2 -14.05 14.40 -4.00
N LYS A 3 -14.77 13.36 -4.42
CA LYS A 3 -14.66 12.03 -3.84
C LYS A 3 -13.30 11.43 -4.21
N GLY A 4 -12.55 10.95 -3.22
CA GLY A 4 -11.31 10.24 -3.43
C GLY A 4 -11.55 8.86 -4.06
N ILE A 5 -10.69 8.49 -5.01
CA ILE A 5 -10.81 7.24 -5.77
C ILE A 5 -9.95 6.12 -5.19
N VAL A 6 -10.37 4.88 -5.40
CA VAL A 6 -9.58 3.67 -5.12
C VAL A 6 -9.03 3.12 -6.44
N GLN A 7 -7.72 3.00 -6.52
CA GLN A 7 -7.03 2.40 -7.65
C GLN A 7 -6.32 1.12 -7.20
N VAL A 8 -6.25 0.13 -8.10
CA VAL A 8 -5.54 -1.13 -7.83
C VAL A 8 -4.59 -1.45 -8.96
N TYR A 9 -3.30 -1.60 -8.64
CA TYR A 9 -2.27 -2.00 -9.58
C TYR A 9 -1.84 -3.42 -9.23
N TYR A 10 -2.28 -4.40 -10.01
CA TYR A 10 -2.04 -5.82 -9.74
C TYR A 10 -1.43 -6.55 -10.93
N GLY A 11 -1.07 -7.82 -10.75
CA GLY A 11 -0.57 -8.68 -11.82
C GLY A 11 0.91 -9.05 -11.68
N THR A 12 1.36 -9.98 -12.53
CA THR A 12 2.70 -10.57 -12.49
C THR A 12 3.79 -9.65 -13.07
N GLY A 13 3.40 -8.57 -13.74
CA GLY A 13 4.32 -7.58 -14.30
C GLY A 13 5.04 -6.76 -13.23
N GLN A 14 6.26 -6.36 -13.55
CA GLN A 14 7.01 -5.37 -12.77
C GLN A 14 6.43 -3.96 -13.00
N GLY A 15 6.72 -3.03 -12.09
CA GLY A 15 6.38 -1.62 -12.25
C GLY A 15 5.15 -1.14 -11.48
N LYS A 16 4.43 -2.00 -10.75
CA LYS A 16 3.28 -1.61 -9.91
C LYS A 16 3.65 -0.52 -8.89
N SER A 17 4.66 -0.78 -8.06
CA SER A 17 5.16 0.20 -7.07
C SER A 17 5.75 1.45 -7.74
N ALA A 18 6.40 1.31 -8.89
CA ALA A 18 6.96 2.45 -9.62
C ALA A 18 5.87 3.36 -10.18
N ALA A 19 4.79 2.79 -10.72
CA ALA A 19 3.61 3.54 -11.17
C ALA A 19 2.93 4.24 -9.99
N ALA A 20 2.80 3.58 -8.84
CA ALA A 20 2.26 4.18 -7.62
C ALA A 20 3.14 5.35 -7.12
N LEU A 21 4.46 5.18 -7.09
CA LEU A 21 5.40 6.25 -6.74
C LEU A 21 5.34 7.41 -7.74
N GLY A 22 5.15 7.14 -9.04
CA GLY A 22 4.92 8.17 -10.05
C GLY A 22 3.68 9.02 -9.75
N GLN A 23 2.59 8.40 -9.26
CA GLN A 23 1.42 9.15 -8.80
C GLN A 23 1.73 10.00 -7.56
N ALA A 24 2.51 9.48 -6.60
CA ALA A 24 2.95 10.23 -5.43
C ALA A 24 3.75 11.49 -5.82
N ILE A 25 4.71 11.36 -6.74
CA ILE A 25 5.52 12.48 -7.25
C ILE A 25 4.65 13.50 -7.97
N ARG A 26 3.70 13.05 -8.80
CA ARG A 26 2.76 13.95 -9.47
C ARG A 26 1.88 14.68 -8.46
N ASN A 27 1.40 13.99 -7.42
CA ASN A 27 0.62 14.58 -6.33
C ASN A 27 1.44 15.65 -5.59
N ALA A 28 2.68 15.33 -5.22
CA ALA A 28 3.61 16.25 -4.57
C ALA A 28 3.89 17.51 -5.40
N SER A 29 4.02 17.39 -6.73
CA SER A 29 4.20 18.55 -7.63
C SER A 29 3.04 19.56 -7.60
N GLN A 30 1.88 19.15 -7.08
CA GLN A 30 0.69 19.99 -6.89
C GLN A 30 0.56 20.52 -5.45
N GLY A 31 1.59 20.33 -4.62
CA GLY A 31 1.59 20.70 -3.20
C GLY A 31 0.71 19.79 -2.32
N ARG A 32 0.38 18.59 -2.80
CA ARG A 32 -0.45 17.61 -2.10
C ARG A 32 0.39 16.55 -1.40
N THR A 33 -0.13 15.98 -0.33
CA THR A 33 0.60 15.03 0.51
C THR A 33 0.27 13.58 0.16
N THR A 34 1.30 12.73 0.24
CA THR A 34 1.21 11.29 0.02
C THR A 34 1.82 10.53 1.18
N THR A 35 1.10 9.55 1.70
CA THR A 35 1.63 8.57 2.65
C THR A 35 1.75 7.21 1.97
N ILE A 36 2.95 6.66 1.93
CA ILE A 36 3.26 5.33 1.40
C ILE A 36 3.50 4.39 2.58
N ILE A 37 2.77 3.28 2.63
CA ILE A 37 2.97 2.20 3.58
C ILE A 37 3.35 0.96 2.79
N GLN A 38 4.56 0.46 3.01
CA GLN A 38 5.08 -0.74 2.34
C GLN A 38 4.86 -1.97 3.20
N PHE A 39 4.39 -3.04 2.56
CA PHE A 39 4.21 -4.34 3.17
C PHE A 39 5.10 -5.38 2.49
N LEU A 40 5.48 -6.44 3.20
CA LEU A 40 6.18 -7.64 2.68
C LEU A 40 7.50 -7.38 1.91
N LYS A 41 8.06 -6.17 2.00
CA LYS A 41 9.30 -5.81 1.30
C LYS A 41 10.52 -6.02 2.18
N SER A 42 11.52 -6.69 1.62
CA SER A 42 12.87 -6.74 2.19
C SER A 42 13.53 -5.36 2.20
N GLU A 43 14.59 -5.19 2.99
CA GLU A 43 15.31 -3.93 3.13
C GLU A 43 15.74 -3.42 1.74
N THR A 44 15.19 -2.27 1.34
CA THR A 44 15.52 -1.61 0.07
C THR A 44 16.08 -0.23 0.38
N ASN A 45 17.08 0.24 -0.37
CA ASN A 45 17.55 1.61 -0.20
C ASN A 45 16.46 2.60 -0.65
N THR A 46 15.75 3.17 0.32
CA THR A 46 14.72 4.19 0.14
C THR A 46 15.18 5.57 0.58
N GLU A 47 16.49 5.80 0.74
CA GLU A 47 17.06 7.07 1.20
C GLU A 47 16.74 8.23 0.22
N TYR A 48 16.47 7.92 -1.05
CA TYR A 48 16.01 8.94 -2.00
C TYR A 48 14.60 9.47 -1.69
N LEU A 49 13.75 8.70 -1.00
CA LEU A 49 12.39 9.11 -0.65
C LEU A 49 12.36 10.10 0.51
N SER A 50 13.35 10.08 1.42
CA SER A 50 13.44 11.08 2.49
C SER A 50 13.66 12.50 1.95
N LYS A 51 14.24 12.62 0.74
CA LYS A 51 14.41 13.90 0.04
C LYS A 51 13.08 14.48 -0.48
N LEU A 52 12.00 13.70 -0.45
CA LEU A 52 10.67 14.09 -0.91
C LEU A 52 9.73 14.44 0.25
N GLU A 53 10.24 14.46 1.48
CA GLU A 53 9.49 14.97 2.63
C GLU A 53 9.44 16.51 2.61
N PRO A 54 8.33 17.12 3.08
CA PRO A 54 7.18 16.48 3.75
C PRO A 54 6.08 15.94 2.83
N GLU A 55 6.17 16.17 1.51
CA GLU A 55 5.10 15.86 0.57
C GLU A 55 4.89 14.34 0.37
N ILE A 56 5.95 13.53 0.48
CA ILE A 56 5.87 12.08 0.38
C ILE A 56 6.53 11.46 1.61
N LYS A 57 5.74 10.77 2.43
CA LYS A 57 6.22 10.05 3.61
C LYS A 57 6.17 8.56 3.36
N LEU A 58 7.21 7.84 3.77
CA LEU A 58 7.30 6.38 3.65
C LEU A 58 7.33 5.74 5.04
N PHE A 59 6.47 4.75 5.25
CA PHE A 59 6.44 3.94 6.46
C PHE A 59 6.60 2.46 6.13
N ARG A 60 7.38 1.79 6.96
CA ARG A 60 7.53 0.33 7.00
C ARG A 60 7.51 -0.09 8.46
N PHE A 61 6.80 -1.17 8.76
CA PHE A 61 6.63 -1.65 10.13
C PHE A 61 7.41 -2.92 10.39
N GLU A 62 7.64 -3.70 9.34
CA GLU A 62 8.45 -4.91 9.35
C GLU A 62 9.90 -4.60 9.73
N ARG A 63 10.50 -5.51 10.51
CA ARG A 63 11.85 -5.33 11.08
C ARG A 63 12.88 -6.18 10.37
N SER A 64 12.48 -7.32 9.84
CA SER A 64 13.38 -8.22 9.13
C SER A 64 13.91 -7.59 7.84
N LYS A 65 15.17 -7.91 7.55
CA LYS A 65 15.84 -7.54 6.31
C LYS A 65 15.59 -8.55 5.19
N GLU A 66 15.22 -9.77 5.58
CA GLU A 66 14.95 -10.90 4.68
C GLU A 66 13.51 -10.86 4.17
N SER A 67 13.21 -11.60 3.10
CA SER A 67 11.83 -11.71 2.62
C SER A 67 10.97 -12.48 3.62
N PHE A 68 9.70 -12.09 3.80
CA PHE A 68 8.77 -12.80 4.68
C PHE A 68 8.72 -14.31 4.39
N ALA A 69 8.83 -14.72 3.12
CA ALA A 69 8.82 -16.13 2.71
C ALA A 69 10.03 -16.93 3.23
N GLU A 70 11.16 -16.26 3.44
CA GLU A 70 12.45 -16.87 3.84
C GLU A 70 12.60 -17.01 5.36
N LEU A 71 11.72 -16.35 6.13
CA LEU A 71 11.74 -16.35 7.59
C LEU A 71 11.35 -17.70 8.20
N THR A 72 11.92 -17.99 9.37
CA THR A 72 11.43 -19.09 10.22
C THR A 72 10.01 -18.82 10.70
N ASP A 73 9.30 -19.87 11.13
CA ASP A 73 7.93 -19.72 11.65
C ASP A 73 7.86 -18.76 12.84
N GLU A 74 8.87 -18.79 13.72
CA GLU A 74 8.99 -17.88 14.86
C GLU A 74 9.14 -16.42 14.43
N GLN A 75 10.02 -16.15 13.45
CA GLN A 75 10.20 -14.82 12.87
C GLN A 75 8.95 -14.34 12.14
N LYS A 76 8.24 -15.23 11.43
CA LYS A 76 6.96 -14.90 10.77
C LYS A 76 5.92 -14.44 11.77
N GLN A 77 5.81 -15.09 12.94
CA GLN A 77 4.87 -14.67 13.99
C GLN A 77 5.15 -13.23 14.47
N GLU A 78 6.42 -12.87 14.64
CA GLU A 78 6.80 -11.50 15.01
C GLU A 78 6.47 -10.50 13.89
N GLU A 79 6.75 -10.85 12.63
CA GLU A 79 6.48 -9.97 11.49
C GLU A 79 4.98 -9.81 11.21
N ILE A 80 4.16 -10.83 11.44
CA ILE A 80 2.70 -10.74 11.34
C ILE A 80 2.16 -9.61 12.23
N LEU A 81 2.68 -9.47 13.46
CA LEU A 81 2.28 -8.39 14.37
C LEU A 81 2.68 -7.01 13.83
N ASN A 82 3.88 -6.90 13.24
CA ASN A 82 4.34 -5.65 12.63
C ASN A 82 3.50 -5.26 11.42
N ILE A 83 3.18 -6.22 10.56
CA ILE A 83 2.33 -6.02 9.38
C ILE A 83 0.92 -5.56 9.79
N GLN A 84 0.34 -6.19 10.81
CA GLN A 84 -0.95 -5.78 11.37
C GLN A 84 -0.90 -4.36 11.96
N ASN A 85 0.22 -3.97 12.59
CA ASN A 85 0.44 -2.59 13.04
C ASN A 85 0.50 -1.61 11.86
N GLY A 86 1.12 -2.00 10.75
CA GLY A 86 1.12 -1.23 9.50
C GLY A 86 -0.28 -1.00 8.94
N LEU A 87 -1.14 -2.02 8.98
CA LEU A 87 -2.55 -1.87 8.58
C LEU A 87 -3.34 -0.98 9.55
N ASN A 88 -3.10 -1.08 10.85
CA ASN A 88 -3.73 -0.19 11.84
C ASN A 88 -3.31 1.27 11.63
N TYR A 89 -2.04 1.49 11.29
CA TYR A 89 -1.55 2.81 10.91
C TYR A 89 -2.20 3.30 9.62
N ALA A 90 -2.32 2.44 8.59
CA ALA A 90 -3.04 2.76 7.35
C ALA A 90 -4.48 3.20 7.62
N LYS A 91 -5.23 2.44 8.43
CA LYS A 91 -6.61 2.78 8.85
C LYS A 91 -6.67 4.16 9.49
N LYS A 92 -5.70 4.50 10.34
CA LYS A 92 -5.61 5.82 10.97
C LYS A 92 -5.38 6.93 9.94
N VAL A 93 -4.38 6.80 9.07
CA VAL A 93 -4.05 7.80 8.04
C VAL A 93 -5.22 8.01 7.08
N LEU A 94 -5.88 6.91 6.67
CA LEU A 94 -7.06 6.94 5.83
C LEU A 94 -8.21 7.69 6.54
N GLY A 95 -8.48 7.39 7.81
CA GLY A 95 -9.57 7.99 8.56
C GLY A 95 -9.37 9.46 8.94
N THR A 96 -8.13 9.90 9.21
CA THR A 96 -7.85 11.30 9.56
C THR A 96 -7.86 12.23 8.36
N GLY A 97 -7.61 11.71 7.15
CA GLY A 97 -7.49 12.53 5.95
C GLY A 97 -6.25 13.43 5.94
N GLU A 98 -5.22 13.08 6.72
CA GLU A 98 -3.93 13.81 6.76
C GLU A 98 -3.16 13.73 5.43
N SER A 99 -3.55 12.84 4.52
CA SER A 99 -2.96 12.69 3.19
C SER A 99 -4.01 12.73 2.09
N ASP A 100 -3.68 13.44 1.01
CA ASP A 100 -4.49 13.49 -0.21
C ASP A 100 -4.44 12.15 -0.97
N LEU A 101 -3.33 11.43 -0.84
CA LEU A 101 -3.09 10.10 -1.41
C LEU A 101 -2.48 9.16 -0.35
N VAL A 102 -3.02 7.95 -0.25
CA VAL A 102 -2.44 6.86 0.53
C VAL A 102 -2.10 5.71 -0.41
N ILE A 103 -0.85 5.24 -0.37
CA ILE A 103 -0.38 4.10 -1.14
C ILE A 103 -0.14 2.95 -0.17
N LEU A 104 -0.87 1.86 -0.36
CA LEU A 104 -0.69 0.60 0.36
C LEU A 104 0.03 -0.37 -0.58
N ASP A 105 1.36 -0.31 -0.54
CA ASP A 105 2.23 -1.02 -1.48
C ASP A 105 2.45 -2.46 -1.00
N GLU A 106 2.11 -3.44 -1.85
CA GLU A 106 2.08 -4.90 -1.59
C GLU A 106 1.05 -5.37 -0.55
N ILE A 107 0.05 -4.53 -0.24
CA ILE A 107 -1.04 -4.91 0.68
C ILE A 107 -1.87 -6.10 0.19
N LEU A 108 -1.98 -6.29 -1.14
CA LEU A 108 -2.70 -7.45 -1.66
C LEU A 108 -1.91 -8.75 -1.39
N GLY A 109 -0.58 -8.66 -1.35
CA GLY A 109 0.27 -9.78 -0.92
C GLY A 109 0.02 -10.16 0.54
N VAL A 110 -0.27 -9.19 1.41
CA VAL A 110 -0.62 -9.46 2.82
C VAL A 110 -1.91 -10.28 2.93
N VAL A 111 -2.86 -10.03 2.02
CA VAL A 111 -4.08 -10.83 1.90
C VAL A 111 -3.77 -12.23 1.35
N ASP A 112 -2.92 -12.32 0.33
CA ASP A 112 -2.50 -13.60 -0.26
C ASP A 112 -1.77 -14.51 0.76
N GLU A 113 -0.97 -13.94 1.66
CA GLU A 113 -0.30 -14.64 2.76
C GLU A 113 -1.25 -14.99 3.92
N GLY A 114 -2.51 -14.55 3.88
CA GLY A 114 -3.50 -14.81 4.94
C GLY A 114 -3.23 -14.08 6.27
N ILE A 115 -2.37 -13.06 6.26
CA ILE A 115 -2.00 -12.28 7.45
C ILE A 115 -3.13 -11.33 7.86
N VAL A 116 -3.85 -10.81 6.86
CA VAL A 116 -5.08 -10.01 7.02
C VAL A 116 -6.14 -10.50 6.04
N SER A 117 -7.41 -10.31 6.38
CA SER A 117 -8.51 -10.69 5.50
C SER A 117 -8.80 -9.61 4.46
N GLU A 118 -9.47 -9.96 3.36
CA GLU A 118 -9.99 -8.94 2.44
C GLU A 118 -10.94 -7.96 3.14
N GLN A 119 -11.68 -8.43 4.14
CA GLN A 119 -12.61 -7.61 4.91
C GLN A 119 -11.89 -6.53 5.72
N ASP A 120 -10.67 -6.79 6.17
CA ASP A 120 -9.86 -5.78 6.86
C ASP A 120 -9.49 -4.62 5.93
N ILE A 121 -9.25 -4.92 4.66
CA ILE A 121 -8.95 -3.92 3.62
C ILE A 121 -10.21 -3.16 3.24
N LEU A 122 -11.34 -3.85 3.04
CA LEU A 122 -12.63 -3.22 2.74
C LEU A 122 -13.04 -2.26 3.88
N CYS A 123 -12.96 -2.70 5.14
CA CYS A 123 -13.22 -1.85 6.31
C CYS A 123 -12.32 -0.60 6.33
N ALA A 124 -11.03 -0.75 5.99
CA ALA A 124 -10.10 0.39 5.93
C ALA A 124 -10.49 1.40 4.84
N LEU A 125 -10.92 0.90 3.68
CA LEU A 125 -11.34 1.73 2.54
C LEU A 125 -12.68 2.40 2.78
N GLU A 126 -13.62 1.76 3.49
CA GLU A 126 -14.90 2.35 3.89
C GLU A 126 -14.73 3.44 4.94
N GLY A 127 -13.82 3.24 5.91
CA GLY A 127 -13.53 4.19 6.98
C GLY A 127 -12.66 5.39 6.57
N ARG A 128 -12.29 5.52 5.29
CA ARG A 128 -11.41 6.58 4.81
C ARG A 128 -12.12 7.94 4.73
N SER A 129 -11.34 9.01 4.84
CA SER A 129 -11.78 10.37 4.57
C SER A 129 -12.30 10.50 3.12
N TYR A 130 -13.40 11.23 2.96
CA TYR A 130 -14.15 11.33 1.70
C TYR A 130 -13.30 11.72 0.49
N SER A 131 -12.28 12.56 0.68
CA SER A 131 -11.42 13.07 -0.40
C SER A 131 -10.10 12.33 -0.58
N THR A 132 -9.76 11.39 0.30
CA THR A 132 -8.47 10.68 0.25
C THR A 132 -8.48 9.63 -0.87
N ASN A 133 -7.51 9.74 -1.78
CA ASN A 133 -7.28 8.77 -2.82
C ASN A 133 -6.46 7.60 -2.26
N VAL A 134 -6.68 6.39 -2.79
CA VAL A 134 -5.97 5.19 -2.36
C VAL A 134 -5.44 4.43 -3.56
N ILE A 135 -4.19 3.98 -3.49
CA ILE A 135 -3.62 3.01 -4.43
C ILE A 135 -3.25 1.74 -3.65
N LEU A 136 -3.78 0.61 -4.09
CA LEU A 136 -3.37 -0.71 -3.61
C LEU A 136 -2.47 -1.36 -4.66
N THR A 137 -1.42 -2.06 -4.22
CA THR A 137 -0.59 -2.86 -5.11
C THR A 137 -0.43 -4.30 -4.61
N GLY A 138 -0.13 -5.20 -5.54
CA GLY A 138 0.30 -6.57 -5.24
C GLY A 138 0.09 -7.53 -6.40
N LEU A 139 0.07 -8.84 -6.14
CA LEU A 139 0.01 -9.85 -7.19
C LEU A 139 -1.43 -10.14 -7.63
N ASN A 140 -2.27 -10.56 -6.69
CA ASN A 140 -3.65 -10.95 -6.95
C ASN A 140 -4.61 -9.92 -6.39
N ILE A 141 -5.81 -9.82 -6.98
CA ILE A 141 -6.88 -8.96 -6.48
C ILE A 141 -8.07 -9.84 -6.12
N THR A 142 -8.64 -9.63 -4.93
CA THR A 142 -9.85 -10.34 -4.53
C THR A 142 -11.09 -9.73 -5.19
N ARG A 143 -12.18 -10.50 -5.25
CA ARG A 143 -13.42 -10.05 -5.85
C ARG A 143 -13.99 -8.82 -5.14
N GLY A 144 -13.98 -8.80 -3.82
CA GLY A 144 -14.50 -7.66 -3.05
C GLY A 144 -13.74 -6.37 -3.35
N ILE A 145 -12.40 -6.43 -3.39
CA ILE A 145 -11.57 -5.27 -3.73
C ILE A 145 -11.79 -4.83 -5.18
N PHE A 146 -11.92 -5.78 -6.12
CA PHE A 146 -12.21 -5.46 -7.53
C PHE A 146 -13.54 -4.73 -7.70
N GLU A 147 -14.58 -5.14 -6.99
CA GLU A 147 -15.93 -4.56 -7.11
C GLU A 147 -16.03 -3.12 -6.61
N ILE A 148 -15.21 -2.73 -5.62
CA ILE A 148 -15.23 -1.36 -5.06
C ILE A 148 -14.20 -0.42 -5.69
N ALA A 149 -13.24 -0.93 -6.46
CA ALA A 149 -12.18 -0.12 -7.06
C ALA A 149 -12.72 0.72 -8.22
N ASP A 150 -12.40 2.03 -8.21
CA ASP A 150 -12.76 2.94 -9.29
C ASP A 150 -11.87 2.73 -10.53
N SER A 151 -10.66 2.18 -10.36
CA SER A 151 -9.74 1.88 -11.45
C SER A 151 -8.86 0.67 -11.13
N VAL A 152 -8.76 -0.26 -12.07
CA VAL A 152 -7.96 -1.48 -11.91
C VAL A 152 -7.01 -1.63 -13.09
N LEU A 153 -5.71 -1.70 -12.82
CA LEU A 153 -4.66 -1.90 -13.82
C LEU A 153 -4.00 -3.26 -13.60
N ASN A 154 -4.07 -4.12 -14.61
CA ASN A 154 -3.37 -5.40 -14.64
C ASN A 154 -2.06 -5.26 -15.40
N LEU A 155 -0.93 -5.29 -14.69
CA LEU A 155 0.40 -5.29 -15.28
C LEU A 155 0.80 -6.73 -15.56
N LYS A 156 1.06 -7.03 -16.84
CA LYS A 156 1.53 -8.33 -17.30
C LYS A 156 2.83 -8.14 -18.09
N PRO A 157 3.84 -9.01 -17.89
CA PRO A 157 4.99 -9.02 -18.80
C PRO A 157 4.52 -9.47 -20.17
N GLU A 158 4.96 -8.78 -21.21
CA GLU A 158 4.82 -9.24 -22.59
C GLU A 158 6.19 -9.67 -23.13
N LYS A 159 6.26 -10.93 -23.61
CA LYS A 159 7.43 -11.63 -24.16
C LYS A 159 8.44 -12.13 -23.13
#